data_AF-A0A9P8GIW8-F1
#
_entry.id   AF-A0A9P8GIW8-F1
#
_cell.length_a   1.000
_cell.length_b   1.000
_cell.length_c   1.000
_cell.angle_alpha   90.00
_cell.angle_beta   90.00
_cell.angle_gamma   90.00
#
_symmetry.space_group_name_H-M   'P 1'
#
loop_
_entity.id
_entity.type
_entity.pdbx_description
1 polymer ?
#
loop_
_entity_poly.entity_id
_entity_poly.type
_entity_poly.pdbx_seq_one_letter_code
_entity_poly.pdbx_strand_id
1 'polypeptide(L)'
;MASNPLSGIHQGLVTEQEFASFGNVVYKALKENSPGDVDIKRTGQAAAVVFWKTNAETTRPDLLNLTATDVATMRFAHSAYLQSAQHIGLPYQTGASGIVSAAAGKYLPVFVISLRMLRRTGSQLPVELFVDTEAELASHTCQTLLPSMNAQCLRLEDRLGKWARYLASFQVKVFAILASSFENVLFLDADAFVAKDPSHAFVQEPFSSTGLVTWPDFWASSASTHLFEITGQPVPAMNALASTESGQLLVSKSSHALTLLLAAYYNYYGPDMYYPLMSQGGPGEGDKDSFILAARVAQAPFHQVKKCVDTIGYYEHGAYHGGAMLQYDPTQDSTSAAASVTTMDNPPDAFSVHHNIPKYDPVQLFDAGVLVDAKTGIPHRLIGTKEETEKRFGRDIEKELWEEIDYVSCELGNQIVGWKTIPTTQDEKGTCDKVRWYRKEVFV
;
A
#
# COMPACT_ATOMS: atom_id res chain seq x y z
N MET A 1 35.73 -25.24 -24.32
CA MET A 1 35.60 -23.81 -24.68
C MET A 1 34.14 -23.58 -25.05
N ALA A 2 33.35 -23.11 -24.10
CA ALA A 2 32.00 -22.63 -24.33
C ALA A 2 31.98 -21.22 -23.74
N SER A 3 31.93 -20.23 -24.62
CA SER A 3 31.92 -18.80 -24.32
C SER A 3 30.60 -18.42 -23.67
N ASN A 4 30.69 -17.88 -22.46
CA ASN A 4 29.59 -17.30 -21.70
C ASN A 4 29.30 -15.89 -22.26
N PRO A 5 28.14 -15.61 -22.89
CA PRO A 5 27.80 -14.27 -23.34
C PRO A 5 26.88 -13.62 -22.30
N LEU A 6 27.46 -13.21 -21.18
CA LEU A 6 26.84 -12.28 -20.22
C LEU A 6 27.82 -11.12 -19.93
N SER A 7 28.41 -10.58 -20.99
CA SER A 7 29.19 -9.35 -20.94
C SER A 7 28.56 -8.32 -21.88
N GLY A 8 27.89 -7.34 -21.30
CA GLY A 8 27.18 -6.24 -21.96
C GLY A 8 25.78 -6.16 -21.34
N ILE A 9 25.43 -5.21 -20.48
CA ILE A 9 25.74 -3.78 -20.45
C ILE A 9 25.89 -3.39 -18.96
N HIS A 10 27.00 -2.76 -18.56
CA HIS A 10 27.05 -2.03 -17.28
C HIS A 10 26.17 -0.78 -17.42
N GLN A 11 24.86 -0.89 -17.21
CA GLN A 11 24.01 0.26 -16.94
C GLN A 11 24.43 0.78 -15.56
N GLY A 12 24.99 1.99 -15.54
CA GLY A 12 25.45 2.64 -14.31
C GLY A 12 24.34 2.67 -13.27
N LEU A 13 24.71 2.42 -12.01
CA LEU A 13 23.80 2.56 -10.87
C LEU A 13 23.28 4.00 -10.82
N VAL A 14 21.97 4.18 -10.69
CA VAL A 14 21.39 5.51 -10.50
C VAL A 14 21.96 6.14 -9.24
N THR A 15 22.43 7.38 -9.37
CA THR A 15 23.15 8.09 -8.32
C THR A 15 22.21 8.92 -7.43
N GLU A 16 22.62 9.16 -6.19
CA GLU A 16 21.92 10.09 -5.28
C GLU A 16 21.80 11.50 -5.87
N GLN A 17 22.77 11.92 -6.70
CA GLN A 17 22.72 13.21 -7.39
C GLN A 17 21.59 13.27 -8.44
N GLU A 18 21.34 12.18 -9.15
CA GLU A 18 20.22 12.09 -10.11
C GLU A 18 18.87 12.18 -9.40
N PHE A 19 18.72 11.48 -8.26
CA PHE A 19 17.53 11.61 -7.42
C PHE A 19 17.34 13.04 -6.92
N ALA A 20 18.39 13.66 -6.36
CA ALA A 20 18.31 15.04 -5.87
C ALA A 20 17.95 16.05 -6.97
N SER A 21 18.50 15.89 -8.18
CA SER A 21 18.14 16.71 -9.34
C SER A 21 16.68 16.49 -9.75
N PHE A 22 16.24 15.23 -9.81
CA PHE A 22 14.85 14.87 -10.09
C PHE A 22 13.88 15.48 -9.07
N GLY A 23 14.21 15.39 -7.78
CA GLY A 23 13.42 15.98 -6.70
C GLY A 23 13.23 17.49 -6.85
N ASN A 24 14.28 18.22 -7.26
CA ASN A 24 14.18 19.66 -7.55
C ASN A 24 13.25 19.94 -8.75
N VAL A 25 13.33 19.14 -9.81
CA VAL A 25 12.48 19.27 -10.99
C VAL A 25 11.00 19.01 -10.65
N VAL A 26 10.72 17.93 -9.91
CA VAL A 26 9.37 17.60 -9.45
C VAL A 26 8.82 18.71 -8.54
N TYR A 27 9.58 19.13 -7.54
CA TYR A 27 9.13 20.17 -6.62
C TYR A 27 8.83 21.49 -7.34
N LYS A 28 9.71 21.89 -8.27
CA LYS A 28 9.48 23.07 -9.11
C LYS A 28 8.17 22.93 -9.89
N ALA A 29 7.97 21.80 -10.58
CA ALA A 29 6.74 21.56 -11.35
C ALA A 29 5.49 21.55 -10.48
N LEU A 30 5.53 20.96 -9.29
CA LEU A 30 4.43 21.00 -8.33
C LEU A 30 4.10 22.45 -7.95
N LYS A 31 5.10 23.24 -7.56
CA LYS A 31 4.90 24.62 -7.09
C LYS A 31 4.47 25.59 -8.19
N GLU A 32 5.03 25.47 -9.39
CA GLU A 32 4.65 26.32 -10.54
C GLU A 32 3.23 26.05 -11.01
N ASN A 33 2.72 24.84 -10.80
CA ASN A 33 1.38 24.42 -11.20
C ASN A 33 0.45 24.25 -9.99
N SER A 34 0.66 25.03 -8.94
CA SER A 34 -0.17 24.99 -7.74
C SER A 34 -1.60 25.47 -8.06
N PRO A 35 -2.65 24.75 -7.64
CA PRO A 35 -4.04 25.23 -7.75
C PRO A 35 -4.32 26.45 -6.85
N GLY A 36 -3.38 26.85 -5.99
CA GLY A 36 -3.50 28.01 -5.12
C GLY A 36 -4.46 27.73 -3.96
N ASP A 37 -5.21 28.75 -3.53
CA ASP A 37 -6.23 28.60 -2.51
C ASP A 37 -7.56 28.26 -3.18
N VAL A 38 -8.08 27.07 -2.89
CA VAL A 38 -9.36 26.57 -3.41
C VAL A 38 -10.23 26.17 -2.22
N ASP A 39 -11.47 26.66 -2.18
CA ASP A 39 -12.38 26.42 -1.06
C ASP A 39 -13.32 25.24 -1.38
N ILE A 40 -12.95 24.04 -0.93
CA ILE A 40 -13.78 22.83 -1.06
C ILE A 40 -14.58 22.62 0.22
N LYS A 41 -15.88 22.94 0.19
CA LYS A 41 -16.74 22.77 1.36
C LYS A 41 -17.43 21.43 1.37
N ARG A 42 -17.12 20.61 2.36
CA ARG A 42 -17.81 19.35 2.61
C ARG A 42 -19.17 19.60 3.27
N THR A 43 -20.24 19.14 2.64
CA THR A 43 -21.62 19.25 3.16
C THR A 43 -22.08 17.98 3.87
N GLY A 44 -21.36 16.86 3.72
CA GLY A 44 -21.64 15.59 4.38
C GLY A 44 -20.53 14.57 4.17
N GLN A 45 -20.78 13.32 4.54
CA GLN A 45 -19.83 12.22 4.39
C GLN A 45 -20.42 11.13 3.50
N ALA A 46 -19.68 10.68 2.49
CA ALA A 46 -20.13 9.59 1.63
C ALA A 46 -20.29 8.29 2.42
N ALA A 47 -21.39 7.57 2.15
CA ALA A 47 -21.67 6.30 2.81
C ALA A 47 -20.68 5.19 2.37
N ALA A 48 -20.47 4.22 3.25
CA ALA A 48 -19.70 3.01 2.98
C ALA A 48 -20.49 2.06 2.05
N VAL A 49 -20.49 2.35 0.75
CA VAL A 49 -21.19 1.54 -0.26
C VAL A 49 -20.27 0.43 -0.76
N VAL A 50 -20.63 -0.82 -0.49
CA VAL A 50 -19.89 -1.99 -0.98
C VAL A 50 -20.02 -2.10 -2.50
N PHE A 51 -18.90 -2.19 -3.22
CA PHE A 51 -18.85 -2.09 -4.68
C PHE A 51 -19.74 -3.10 -5.39
N TRP A 52 -19.68 -4.38 -5.01
CA TRP A 52 -20.47 -5.45 -5.62
C TRP A 52 -21.97 -5.43 -5.26
N LYS A 53 -22.42 -4.44 -4.48
CA LYS A 53 -23.85 -4.15 -4.27
C LYS A 53 -24.35 -3.02 -5.19
N THR A 54 -23.48 -2.40 -5.98
CA THR A 54 -23.85 -1.33 -6.91
C THR A 54 -24.33 -1.88 -8.26
N ASN A 55 -25.07 -1.06 -8.98
CA ASN A 55 -25.59 -1.34 -10.32
C ASN A 55 -25.63 -0.05 -11.16
N ALA A 56 -26.14 -0.12 -12.39
CA ALA A 56 -26.20 1.02 -13.31
C ALA A 56 -27.09 2.19 -12.81
N GLU A 57 -28.00 1.93 -11.86
CA GLU A 57 -28.91 2.93 -11.27
C GLU A 57 -28.35 3.54 -9.97
N THR A 58 -27.23 3.01 -9.46
CA THR A 58 -26.62 3.50 -8.22
C THR A 58 -26.11 4.93 -8.42
N THR A 59 -26.65 5.86 -7.64
CA THR A 59 -26.33 7.28 -7.75
C THR A 59 -24.99 7.61 -7.07
N ARG A 60 -24.21 8.48 -7.73
CA ARG A 60 -22.99 9.06 -7.17
C ARG A 60 -23.37 10.12 -6.14
N PRO A 61 -22.75 10.14 -4.95
CA PRO A 61 -22.99 11.20 -3.98
C PRO A 61 -22.50 12.55 -4.49
N ASP A 62 -23.16 13.62 -4.04
CA ASP A 62 -22.78 15.00 -4.30
C ASP A 62 -22.75 15.77 -2.97
N LEU A 63 -21.59 15.76 -2.32
CA LEU A 63 -21.38 16.18 -0.93
C LEU A 63 -20.28 17.23 -0.79
N LEU A 64 -19.86 17.82 -1.91
CA LEU A 64 -18.89 18.91 -1.95
C LEU A 64 -19.51 20.12 -2.65
N ASN A 65 -19.32 21.29 -2.07
CA ASN A 65 -19.70 22.55 -2.70
C ASN A 65 -18.43 23.28 -3.14
N LEU A 66 -18.28 23.46 -4.45
CA LEU A 66 -17.20 24.20 -5.10
C LEU A 66 -17.81 25.27 -6.01
N THR A 67 -17.18 26.44 -6.10
CA THR A 67 -17.61 27.44 -7.08
C THR A 67 -17.13 27.08 -8.49
N ALA A 68 -17.79 27.61 -9.53
CA ALA A 68 -17.31 27.46 -10.90
C ALA A 68 -15.89 28.03 -11.09
N THR A 69 -15.54 29.07 -10.34
CA THR A 69 -14.19 29.65 -10.32
C THR A 69 -13.17 28.68 -9.73
N ASP A 70 -13.49 28.01 -8.63
CA ASP A 70 -12.64 27.00 -7.99
C ASP A 70 -12.35 25.82 -8.94
N VAL A 71 -13.41 25.30 -9.56
CA VAL A 71 -13.31 24.22 -10.55
C VAL A 71 -12.44 24.64 -11.74
N ALA A 72 -12.63 25.86 -12.27
CA ALA A 72 -11.83 26.39 -13.36
C ALA A 72 -10.35 26.59 -12.98
N THR A 73 -10.08 27.09 -11.77
CA THR A 73 -8.72 27.27 -11.23
C THR A 73 -8.00 25.92 -11.11
N MET A 74 -8.65 24.93 -10.49
CA MET A 74 -8.08 23.59 -10.36
C MET A 74 -7.85 22.94 -11.73
N ARG A 75 -8.78 23.10 -12.67
CA ARG A 75 -8.66 22.58 -14.04
C ARG A 75 -7.48 23.20 -14.79
N PHE A 76 -7.29 24.51 -14.65
CA PHE A 76 -6.16 25.22 -15.25
C PHE A 76 -4.82 24.71 -14.68
N ALA A 77 -4.69 24.65 -13.36
CA ALA A 77 -3.50 24.17 -12.68
C ALA A 77 -3.18 22.69 -13.04
N HIS A 78 -4.21 21.84 -13.05
CA HIS A 78 -4.09 20.44 -13.46
C HIS A 78 -3.59 20.30 -14.90
N SER A 79 -4.18 21.06 -15.83
CA SER A 79 -3.78 21.02 -17.25
C SER A 79 -2.34 21.51 -17.45
N ALA A 80 -1.93 22.54 -16.71
CA ALA A 80 -0.57 23.06 -16.75
C ALA A 80 0.45 22.07 -16.16
N TYR A 81 0.10 21.39 -15.06
CA TYR A 81 0.93 20.33 -14.50
C TYR A 81 1.06 19.14 -15.45
N LEU A 82 -0.04 18.72 -16.08
CA LEU A 82 -0.03 17.62 -17.07
C LEU A 82 0.96 17.91 -18.20
N GLN A 83 0.99 19.12 -18.74
CA GLN A 83 1.96 19.54 -19.76
C GLN A 83 3.40 19.53 -19.22
N SER A 84 3.61 20.03 -18.01
CA SER A 84 4.94 20.06 -17.38
C SER A 84 5.48 18.65 -17.11
N ALA A 85 4.63 17.75 -16.61
CA ALA A 85 4.99 16.40 -16.20
C ALA A 85 5.37 15.49 -17.37
N GLN A 86 4.85 15.73 -18.58
CA GLN A 86 5.20 14.97 -19.80
C GLN A 86 6.69 15.03 -20.14
N HIS A 87 7.42 16.03 -19.64
CA HIS A 87 8.84 16.24 -19.92
C HIS A 87 9.77 15.82 -18.78
N ILE A 88 9.23 15.25 -17.70
CA ILE A 88 10.01 14.83 -16.53
C ILE A 88 10.30 13.33 -16.62
N GLY A 89 11.57 12.97 -16.75
CA GLY A 89 12.03 11.58 -16.65
C GLY A 89 12.14 11.12 -15.19
N LEU A 90 11.94 9.83 -14.94
CA LEU A 90 12.11 9.22 -13.62
C LEU A 90 13.50 8.58 -13.48
N PRO A 91 14.21 8.80 -12.35
CA PRO A 91 15.40 8.03 -12.02
C PRO A 91 15.03 6.61 -11.57
N TYR A 92 15.61 5.59 -12.21
CA TYR A 92 15.54 4.18 -11.82
C TYR A 92 16.59 3.32 -12.51
N GLN A 93 16.93 2.19 -11.90
CA GLN A 93 17.82 1.18 -12.46
C GLN A 93 17.03 0.31 -13.44
N THR A 94 17.42 0.33 -14.72
CA THR A 94 16.72 -0.45 -15.75
C THR A 94 16.74 -1.95 -15.43
N GLY A 95 15.59 -2.59 -15.58
CA GLY A 95 15.36 -4.01 -15.31
C GLY A 95 15.32 -4.40 -13.83
N ALA A 96 15.56 -3.48 -12.89
CA ALA A 96 15.54 -3.78 -11.47
C ALA A 96 14.10 -3.89 -10.96
N SER A 97 13.79 -5.00 -10.30
CA SER A 97 12.51 -5.23 -9.62
C SER A 97 12.72 -5.33 -8.11
N GLY A 98 11.83 -4.73 -7.33
CA GLY A 98 11.93 -4.75 -5.87
C GLY A 98 10.67 -4.30 -5.17
N ILE A 99 10.70 -4.37 -3.84
CA ILE A 99 9.59 -3.95 -2.99
C ILE A 99 9.91 -2.60 -2.37
N VAL A 100 8.92 -1.72 -2.36
CA VAL A 100 9.02 -0.41 -1.71
C VAL A 100 8.00 -0.34 -0.58
N SER A 101 8.44 0.09 0.59
CA SER A 101 7.58 0.28 1.76
C SER A 101 7.92 1.58 2.47
N ALA A 102 7.03 2.05 3.33
CA ALA A 102 7.30 3.15 4.24
C ALA A 102 6.84 2.79 5.66
N ALA A 103 7.69 3.03 6.65
CA ALA A 103 7.35 2.87 8.05
C ALA A 103 8.22 3.78 8.94
N ALA A 104 7.61 4.27 10.01
CA ALA A 104 8.26 5.10 11.02
C ALA A 104 7.72 4.76 12.41
N GLY A 105 8.53 5.02 13.43
CA GLY A 105 8.24 4.84 14.84
C GLY A 105 7.69 3.44 15.14
N LYS A 106 6.47 3.40 15.68
CA LYS A 106 5.76 2.17 16.05
C LYS A 106 5.51 1.19 14.89
N TYR A 107 5.61 1.63 13.63
CA TYR A 107 5.40 0.76 12.47
C TYR A 107 6.67 0.01 12.04
N LEU A 108 7.86 0.38 12.53
CA LEU A 108 9.11 -0.31 12.19
C LEU A 108 9.11 -1.78 12.67
N PRO A 109 8.70 -2.11 13.91
CA PRO A 109 8.53 -3.51 14.33
C PRO A 109 7.57 -4.30 13.44
N VAL A 110 6.45 -3.68 13.05
CA VAL A 110 5.44 -4.30 12.18
C VAL A 110 6.04 -4.60 10.79
N PHE A 111 6.78 -3.65 10.21
CA PHE A 111 7.49 -3.88 8.96
C PHE A 111 8.53 -5.00 9.06
N VAL A 112 9.28 -5.09 10.16
CA VAL A 112 10.25 -6.19 10.36
C VAL A 112 9.53 -7.54 10.36
N ILE A 113 8.36 -7.66 10.99
CA ILE A 113 7.53 -8.88 10.94
C ILE A 113 7.12 -9.18 9.49
N SER A 114 6.58 -8.20 8.76
CA SER A 114 6.16 -8.35 7.36
C SER A 114 7.32 -8.74 6.43
N LEU A 115 8.51 -8.16 6.62
CA LEU A 115 9.73 -8.53 5.88
C LEU A 115 10.15 -9.96 6.18
N ARG A 116 10.06 -10.42 7.43
CA ARG A 116 10.37 -11.80 7.79
C ARG A 116 9.36 -12.76 7.17
N MET A 117 8.08 -12.42 7.17
CA MET A 117 7.04 -13.16 6.43
C MET A 117 7.35 -13.25 4.93
N LEU A 118 7.79 -12.16 4.29
CA LEU A 118 8.30 -12.19 2.92
C LEU A 118 9.45 -13.20 2.77
N ARG A 119 10.44 -13.18 3.67
CA ARG A 119 11.58 -14.11 3.59
C ARG A 119 11.17 -15.58 3.80
N ARG A 120 10.13 -15.87 4.60
CA ARG A 120 9.56 -17.23 4.71
C ARG A 120 9.01 -17.77 3.39
N THR A 121 8.59 -16.90 2.47
CA THR A 121 8.16 -17.33 1.13
C THR A 121 9.31 -17.80 0.24
N GLY A 122 10.56 -17.60 0.67
CA GLY A 122 11.76 -17.86 -0.12
C GLY A 122 12.21 -16.66 -0.96
N SER A 123 11.39 -15.60 -1.05
CA SER A 123 11.68 -14.43 -1.88
C SER A 123 12.98 -13.75 -1.49
N GLN A 124 13.82 -13.48 -2.50
CA GLN A 124 15.08 -12.74 -2.36
C GLN A 124 14.97 -11.32 -2.93
N LEU A 125 13.77 -10.85 -3.26
CA LEU A 125 13.59 -9.50 -3.79
C LEU A 125 14.17 -8.45 -2.83
N PRO A 126 14.94 -7.49 -3.35
CA PRO A 126 15.45 -6.39 -2.55
C PRO A 126 14.28 -5.51 -2.08
N VAL A 127 14.40 -4.96 -0.87
CA VAL A 127 13.39 -4.06 -0.30
C VAL A 127 14.01 -2.70 0.02
N GLU A 128 13.36 -1.63 -0.42
CA GLU A 128 13.69 -0.26 -0.02
C GLU A 128 12.62 0.27 0.93
N LEU A 129 13.00 0.47 2.19
CA LEU A 129 12.15 1.03 3.22
C LEU A 129 12.41 2.53 3.38
N PHE A 130 11.38 3.35 3.20
CA PHE A 130 11.46 4.78 3.49
C PHE A 130 11.11 5.05 4.96
N VAL A 131 12.08 5.56 5.70
CA VAL A 131 11.95 5.98 7.11
C VAL A 131 11.87 7.51 7.21
N ASP A 132 11.38 8.03 8.33
CA ASP A 132 11.08 9.45 8.49
C ASP A 132 12.31 10.23 8.99
N THR A 133 12.95 9.73 10.04
CA THR A 133 13.97 10.47 10.78
C THR A 133 15.40 9.96 10.55
N GLU A 134 16.37 10.85 10.73
CA GLU A 134 17.80 10.49 10.71
C GLU A 134 18.15 9.47 11.81
N ALA A 135 17.49 9.56 12.96
CA ALA A 135 17.69 8.64 14.07
C ALA A 135 17.25 7.20 13.72
N GLU A 136 16.16 7.06 12.95
CA GLU A 136 15.73 5.76 12.43
C GLU A 136 16.70 5.26 11.36
N LEU A 137 17.11 6.11 10.42
CA LEU A 137 18.09 5.74 9.39
C LEU A 137 19.41 5.26 10.00
N ALA A 138 19.95 5.97 10.98
CA ALA A 138 21.20 5.65 11.65
C ALA A 138 21.08 4.50 12.68
N SER A 139 19.88 3.95 12.87
CA SER A 139 19.64 2.90 13.86
C SER A 139 20.25 1.56 13.48
N HIS A 140 20.46 0.69 14.48
CA HIS A 140 20.84 -0.70 14.23
C HIS A 140 19.81 -1.45 13.37
N THR A 141 18.52 -1.10 13.47
CA THR A 141 17.47 -1.64 12.59
C THR A 141 17.86 -1.43 11.12
N CYS A 142 18.17 -0.19 10.75
CA CYS A 142 18.41 0.20 9.36
C CYS A 142 19.83 -0.11 8.87
N GLN A 143 20.82 -0.04 9.76
CA GLN A 143 22.24 -0.20 9.38
C GLN A 143 22.71 -1.66 9.43
N THR A 144 22.04 -2.53 10.19
CA THR A 144 22.48 -3.92 10.38
C THR A 144 21.37 -4.93 10.15
N LEU A 145 20.23 -4.78 10.82
CA LEU A 145 19.17 -5.80 10.81
C LEU A 145 18.50 -5.92 9.45
N LEU A 146 18.00 -4.83 8.86
CA LEU A 146 17.36 -4.85 7.55
C LEU A 146 18.33 -5.26 6.43
N PRO A 147 19.58 -4.75 6.38
CA PRO A 147 20.57 -5.22 5.40
C PRO A 147 20.84 -6.72 5.43
N SER A 148 20.81 -7.35 6.61
CA SER A 148 20.95 -8.82 6.75
C SER A 148 19.82 -9.62 6.08
N MET A 149 18.70 -8.95 5.77
CA MET A 149 17.53 -9.53 5.10
C MET A 149 17.34 -8.94 3.69
N ASN A 150 18.40 -8.48 3.02
CA ASN A 150 18.34 -7.84 1.69
C ASN A 150 17.33 -6.68 1.63
N ALA A 151 17.34 -5.84 2.65
CA ALA A 151 16.52 -4.62 2.74
C ALA A 151 17.41 -3.44 3.13
N GLN A 152 17.11 -2.25 2.64
CA GLN A 152 17.83 -1.02 2.99
C GLN A 152 16.86 0.09 3.39
N CYS A 153 17.30 0.95 4.31
CA CYS A 153 16.55 2.15 4.65
C CYS A 153 17.00 3.35 3.81
N LEU A 154 16.04 4.16 3.39
CA LEU A 154 16.23 5.41 2.68
C LEU A 154 15.37 6.50 3.33
N ARG A 155 15.66 7.77 3.04
CA ARG A 155 14.81 8.89 3.45
C ARG A 155 14.39 9.70 2.23
N LEU A 156 13.14 10.15 2.22
CA LEU A 156 12.62 10.96 1.11
C LEU A 156 13.38 12.28 0.95
N GLU A 157 13.80 12.92 2.04
CA GLU A 157 14.49 14.20 1.94
C GLU A 157 15.91 14.10 1.38
N ASP A 158 16.56 12.95 1.51
CA ASP A 158 17.87 12.69 0.92
C ASP A 158 17.74 12.47 -0.59
N ARG A 159 16.67 11.78 -1.00
CA ARG A 159 16.40 11.43 -2.40
C ARG A 159 15.76 12.57 -3.18
N LEU A 160 14.79 13.27 -2.62
CA LEU A 160 14.00 14.28 -3.32
C LEU A 160 14.35 15.71 -2.92
N GLY A 161 15.14 15.89 -1.85
CA GLY A 161 15.50 17.18 -1.29
C GLY A 161 14.63 17.57 -0.08
N LYS A 162 15.06 18.60 0.63
CA LYS A 162 14.52 19.00 1.95
C LYS A 162 13.01 19.23 2.00
N TRP A 163 12.37 19.59 0.89
CA TRP A 163 10.91 19.80 0.85
C TRP A 163 10.13 18.52 1.14
N ALA A 164 10.71 17.35 0.83
CA ALA A 164 10.04 16.07 0.98
C ALA A 164 9.88 15.64 2.45
N ARG A 165 10.58 16.29 3.39
CA ARG A 165 10.38 16.08 4.85
C ARG A 165 8.99 16.47 5.35
N TYR A 166 8.27 17.27 4.57
CA TYR A 166 6.93 17.76 4.94
C TYR A 166 5.82 16.85 4.38
N LEU A 167 6.18 15.84 3.59
CA LEU A 167 5.24 14.81 3.16
C LEU A 167 4.92 13.90 4.35
N ALA A 168 3.64 13.62 4.57
CA ALA A 168 3.21 12.78 5.67
C ALA A 168 2.08 11.84 5.25
N SER A 169 1.83 10.83 6.08
CA SER A 169 0.70 9.91 5.95
C SER A 169 0.59 9.32 4.53
N PHE A 170 -0.59 9.41 3.90
CA PHE A 170 -0.90 8.86 2.58
C PHE A 170 -0.02 9.43 1.44
N GLN A 171 0.52 10.64 1.61
CA GLN A 171 1.34 11.27 0.55
C GLN A 171 2.63 10.50 0.31
N VAL A 172 3.19 9.88 1.35
CA VAL A 172 4.53 9.27 1.34
C VAL A 172 4.65 8.15 0.29
N LYS A 173 3.59 7.36 0.07
CA LYS A 173 3.64 6.15 -0.78
C LYS A 173 4.12 6.43 -2.20
N VAL A 174 3.48 7.37 -2.89
CA VAL A 174 3.84 7.68 -4.29
C VAL A 174 5.23 8.31 -4.39
N PHE A 175 5.62 9.13 -3.42
CA PHE A 175 6.95 9.71 -3.39
C PHE A 175 8.04 8.68 -3.04
N ALA A 176 7.74 7.68 -2.21
CA ALA A 176 8.62 6.54 -1.96
C ALA A 176 8.80 5.71 -3.24
N ILE A 177 7.72 5.45 -3.98
CA ILE A 177 7.82 4.81 -5.30
C ILE A 177 8.72 5.65 -6.21
N LEU A 178 8.46 6.95 -6.40
CA LEU A 178 9.28 7.81 -7.25
C LEU A 178 10.76 7.82 -6.83
N ALA A 179 11.03 7.92 -5.53
CA ALA A 179 12.36 8.00 -4.95
C ALA A 179 13.11 6.66 -4.92
N SER A 180 12.45 5.52 -5.12
CA SER A 180 13.09 4.19 -5.09
C SER A 180 14.03 3.94 -6.28
N SER A 181 14.96 2.99 -6.18
CA SER A 181 15.88 2.67 -7.29
C SER A 181 15.29 1.71 -8.33
N PHE A 182 14.19 1.02 -8.04
CA PHE A 182 13.65 -0.02 -8.93
C PHE A 182 12.91 0.56 -10.15
N GLU A 183 13.02 -0.12 -11.30
CA GLU A 183 12.15 0.11 -12.45
C GLU A 183 10.76 -0.46 -12.19
N ASN A 184 10.69 -1.70 -11.69
CA ASN A 184 9.44 -2.39 -11.39
C ASN A 184 9.27 -2.48 -9.87
N VAL A 185 8.21 -1.87 -9.36
CA VAL A 185 7.98 -1.72 -7.93
C VAL A 185 6.72 -2.50 -7.54
N LEU A 186 6.84 -3.37 -6.55
CA LEU A 186 5.71 -3.75 -5.70
C LEU A 186 5.73 -2.81 -4.50
N PHE A 187 4.81 -1.86 -4.44
CA PHE A 187 4.61 -1.14 -3.19
C PHE A 187 3.84 -2.03 -2.22
N LEU A 188 4.26 -2.06 -0.96
CA LEU A 188 3.60 -2.82 0.10
C LEU A 188 3.63 -2.03 1.41
N ASP A 189 2.47 -1.87 2.05
CA ASP A 189 2.38 -1.26 3.37
C ASP A 189 3.11 -2.08 4.43
N ALA A 190 3.53 -1.39 5.50
CA ALA A 190 4.28 -2.01 6.59
C ALA A 190 3.49 -3.13 7.30
N ASP A 191 2.16 -3.01 7.35
CA ASP A 191 1.19 -3.94 7.92
C ASP A 191 0.52 -4.86 6.87
N ALA A 192 1.15 -4.99 5.70
CA ALA A 192 0.79 -5.98 4.70
C ALA A 192 1.94 -6.98 4.47
N PHE A 193 1.62 -8.25 4.30
CA PHE A 193 2.59 -9.28 3.92
C PHE A 193 2.07 -10.13 2.75
N VAL A 194 3.01 -10.68 1.99
CA VAL A 194 2.71 -11.59 0.88
C VAL A 194 2.63 -13.04 1.35
N ALA A 195 1.67 -13.78 0.81
CA ALA A 195 1.44 -15.19 1.12
C ALA A 195 2.39 -16.12 0.37
N LYS A 196 2.93 -15.70 -0.78
CA LYS A 196 3.88 -16.43 -1.65
C LYS A 196 4.94 -15.47 -2.21
N ASP A 197 6.00 -16.00 -2.84
CA ASP A 197 7.04 -15.18 -3.46
C ASP A 197 6.44 -14.34 -4.61
N PRO A 198 6.45 -12.99 -4.53
CA PRO A 198 5.77 -12.15 -5.50
C PRO A 198 6.59 -11.93 -6.78
N SER A 199 7.80 -12.50 -6.90
CA SER A 199 8.68 -12.31 -8.06
C SER A 199 8.03 -12.65 -9.40
N HIS A 200 7.15 -13.66 -9.40
CA HIS A 200 6.44 -14.11 -10.60
C HIS A 200 5.52 -13.03 -11.19
N ALA A 201 4.97 -12.14 -10.35
CA ALA A 201 4.04 -11.10 -10.78
C ALA A 201 4.72 -9.98 -11.59
N PHE A 202 6.05 -9.87 -11.56
CA PHE A 202 6.80 -8.90 -12.38
C PHE A 202 7.02 -9.33 -13.83
N VAL A 203 6.84 -10.62 -14.13
CA VAL A 203 7.21 -11.20 -15.44
C VAL A 203 6.05 -11.90 -16.15
N GLN A 204 4.86 -11.87 -15.56
CA GLN A 204 3.65 -12.48 -16.09
C GLN A 204 2.54 -11.44 -16.31
N GLU A 205 1.55 -11.83 -17.11
CA GLU A 205 0.32 -11.07 -17.23
C GLU A 205 -0.40 -10.99 -15.88
N PRO A 206 -1.09 -9.88 -15.59
CA PRO A 206 -1.31 -8.73 -16.45
C PRO A 206 -0.16 -7.70 -16.45
N PHE A 207 0.78 -7.79 -15.51
CA PHE A 207 1.81 -6.74 -15.33
C PHE A 207 2.71 -6.58 -16.55
N SER A 208 3.08 -7.66 -17.25
CA SER A 208 3.93 -7.61 -18.44
C SER A 208 3.35 -6.77 -19.58
N SER A 209 2.02 -6.73 -19.73
CA SER A 209 1.36 -5.92 -20.77
C SER A 209 0.86 -4.58 -20.27
N THR A 210 0.42 -4.49 -19.01
CA THR A 210 -0.19 -3.27 -18.48
C THR A 210 0.77 -2.38 -17.73
N GLY A 211 1.84 -2.88 -17.12
CA GLY A 211 2.79 -2.09 -16.33
C GLY A 211 2.23 -1.47 -15.03
N LEU A 212 0.92 -1.53 -14.78
CA LEU A 212 0.28 -1.14 -13.52
C LEU A 212 -0.77 -2.18 -13.14
N VAL A 213 -0.62 -2.76 -11.96
CA VAL A 213 -1.62 -3.66 -11.37
C VAL A 213 -2.02 -3.14 -9.99
N THR A 214 -3.32 -2.99 -9.78
CA THR A 214 -3.91 -2.55 -8.51
C THR A 214 -4.92 -3.57 -8.01
N TRP A 215 -5.22 -3.53 -6.71
CA TRP A 215 -6.24 -4.40 -6.11
C TRP A 215 -7.48 -3.59 -5.73
N PRO A 216 -8.68 -4.18 -5.84
CA PRO A 216 -9.91 -3.52 -5.44
C PRO A 216 -10.01 -3.46 -3.91
N ASP A 217 -10.52 -2.34 -3.41
CA ASP A 217 -11.03 -2.17 -2.04
C ASP A 217 -12.51 -2.65 -2.00
N PHE A 218 -13.09 -2.72 -0.81
CA PHE A 218 -14.49 -3.09 -0.59
C PHE A 218 -15.46 -2.07 -1.22
N TRP A 219 -15.05 -0.81 -1.34
CA TRP A 219 -15.95 0.32 -1.56
C TRP A 219 -16.10 0.69 -3.04
N ALA A 220 -17.30 1.13 -3.40
CA ALA A 220 -17.52 1.85 -4.65
C ALA A 220 -16.87 3.24 -4.59
N SER A 221 -16.32 3.72 -5.71
CA SER A 221 -15.71 5.06 -5.76
C SER A 221 -16.77 6.16 -5.62
N SER A 222 -16.71 6.89 -4.53
CA SER A 222 -17.52 8.08 -4.24
C SER A 222 -16.91 9.36 -4.79
N ALA A 223 -16.02 9.32 -5.78
CA ALA A 223 -15.43 10.52 -6.37
C ALA A 223 -16.48 11.54 -6.82
N SER A 224 -16.24 12.83 -6.57
CA SER A 224 -17.12 13.93 -6.98
C SER A 224 -17.11 14.09 -8.50
N THR A 225 -18.25 14.53 -9.06
CA THR A 225 -18.34 14.93 -10.48
C THR A 225 -17.36 16.05 -10.84
N HIS A 226 -17.07 16.96 -9.89
CA HIS A 226 -16.08 18.02 -10.07
C HIS A 226 -14.67 17.48 -10.34
N LEU A 227 -14.29 16.33 -9.76
CA LEU A 227 -12.99 15.71 -10.05
C LEU A 227 -12.84 15.39 -11.54
N PHE A 228 -13.88 14.81 -12.13
CA PHE A 228 -13.89 14.42 -13.54
C PHE A 228 -13.92 15.66 -14.45
N GLU A 229 -14.62 16.72 -14.04
CA GLU A 229 -14.57 18.00 -14.74
C GLU A 229 -13.16 18.62 -14.73
N ILE A 230 -12.52 18.68 -13.55
CA ILE A 230 -11.16 19.21 -13.34
C ILE A 230 -10.15 18.45 -14.18
N THR A 231 -10.26 17.11 -14.21
CA THR A 231 -9.30 16.24 -14.91
C THR A 231 -9.66 15.97 -16.38
N GLY A 232 -10.76 16.53 -16.87
CA GLY A 232 -11.25 16.33 -18.24
C GLY A 232 -11.63 14.88 -18.55
N GLN A 233 -12.05 14.12 -17.54
CA GLN A 233 -12.42 12.71 -17.66
C GLN A 233 -13.95 12.55 -17.75
N PRO A 234 -14.46 11.48 -18.40
CA PRO A 234 -15.87 11.15 -18.30
C PRO A 234 -16.21 10.65 -16.90
N VAL A 235 -17.41 10.97 -16.41
CA VAL A 235 -17.91 10.45 -15.13
C VAL A 235 -18.24 8.96 -15.30
N PRO A 236 -17.56 8.04 -14.59
CA PRO A 236 -17.87 6.62 -14.68
C PRO A 236 -19.12 6.28 -13.86
N ALA A 237 -19.85 5.24 -14.30
CA ALA A 237 -20.90 4.63 -13.50
C ALA A 237 -20.33 4.06 -12.18
N MET A 238 -21.13 4.05 -11.11
CA MET A 238 -20.69 3.59 -9.78
C MET A 238 -20.28 2.11 -9.74
N ASN A 239 -20.79 1.30 -10.67
CA ASN A 239 -20.48 -0.12 -10.82
C ASN A 239 -19.39 -0.42 -11.87
N ALA A 240 -18.73 0.61 -12.42
CA ALA A 240 -17.75 0.43 -13.48
C ALA A 240 -16.41 -0.12 -12.97
N LEU A 241 -15.97 0.33 -11.80
CA LEU A 241 -14.70 -0.06 -11.19
C LEU A 241 -14.76 0.17 -9.68
N ALA A 242 -14.20 -0.75 -8.89
CA ALA A 242 -14.09 -0.58 -7.45
C ALA A 242 -13.09 0.55 -7.13
N SER A 243 -13.22 1.14 -5.95
CA SER A 243 -12.09 1.91 -5.41
C SER A 243 -10.88 0.99 -5.22
N THR A 244 -9.69 1.58 -5.17
CA THR A 244 -8.43 0.82 -5.08
C THR A 244 -8.00 0.65 -3.63
N GLU A 245 -7.39 -0.47 -3.28
CA GLU A 245 -6.67 -0.64 -2.02
C GLU A 245 -5.17 -0.41 -2.28
N SER A 246 -4.65 0.78 -1.93
CA SER A 246 -3.27 1.18 -2.22
C SER A 246 -2.26 0.74 -1.16
N GLY A 247 -2.68 -0.09 -0.18
CA GLY A 247 -1.75 -0.86 0.63
C GLY A 247 -0.82 -1.75 -0.19
N GLN A 248 -1.17 -2.00 -1.46
CA GLN A 248 -0.33 -2.70 -2.42
C GLN A 248 -0.65 -2.34 -3.86
N LEU A 249 0.39 -2.21 -4.68
CA LEU A 249 0.27 -2.06 -6.13
C LEU A 249 1.57 -2.47 -6.82
N LEU A 250 1.48 -2.98 -8.04
CA LEU A 250 2.63 -3.19 -8.93
C LEU A 250 2.68 -2.04 -9.94
N VAL A 251 3.84 -1.44 -10.13
CA VAL A 251 4.02 -0.38 -11.13
C VAL A 251 5.40 -0.40 -11.77
N SER A 252 5.44 -0.26 -13.09
CA SER A 252 6.65 -0.09 -13.88
C SER A 252 6.88 1.40 -14.13
N LYS A 253 7.95 1.97 -13.56
CA LYS A 253 8.32 3.38 -13.76
C LYS A 253 8.64 3.71 -15.20
N SER A 254 9.18 2.75 -15.96
CA SER A 254 9.51 2.95 -17.37
C SER A 254 8.27 3.16 -18.23
N SER A 255 7.18 2.43 -17.95
CA SER A 255 5.91 2.56 -18.68
C SER A 255 4.91 3.56 -18.06
N HIS A 256 5.07 3.91 -16.77
CA HIS A 256 4.10 4.72 -16.00
C HIS A 256 4.69 6.02 -15.45
N ALA A 257 5.72 6.59 -16.08
CA ALA A 257 6.34 7.83 -15.62
C ALA A 257 5.33 8.98 -15.42
N LEU A 258 4.53 9.28 -16.44
CA LEU A 258 3.50 10.33 -16.37
C LEU A 258 2.42 10.01 -15.32
N THR A 259 2.00 8.76 -15.24
CA THR A 259 1.03 8.29 -14.23
C THR A 259 1.55 8.53 -12.81
N LEU A 260 2.80 8.17 -12.52
CA LEU A 260 3.38 8.37 -11.20
C LEU A 260 3.55 9.86 -10.86
N LEU A 261 3.90 10.70 -11.83
CA LEU A 261 3.99 12.15 -11.64
C LEU A 261 2.62 12.80 -11.38
N LEU A 262 1.57 12.35 -12.09
CA LEU A 262 0.20 12.80 -11.84
C LEU A 262 -0.31 12.32 -10.47
N ALA A 263 -0.06 11.05 -10.12
CA ALA A 263 -0.38 10.54 -8.79
C ALA A 263 0.35 11.34 -7.70
N ALA A 264 1.61 11.71 -7.91
CA ALA A 264 2.36 12.57 -7.00
C ALA A 264 1.73 13.96 -6.85
N TYR A 265 1.26 14.58 -7.94
CA TYR A 265 0.55 15.87 -7.88
C TYR A 265 -0.77 15.78 -7.10
N TYR A 266 -1.57 14.74 -7.37
CA TYR A 266 -2.81 14.51 -6.64
C TYR A 266 -2.57 14.29 -5.15
N ASN A 267 -1.50 13.58 -4.77
CA ASN A 267 -1.17 13.34 -3.37
C ASN A 267 -0.52 14.55 -2.70
N TYR A 268 0.30 15.32 -3.42
CA TYR A 268 0.90 16.54 -2.90
C TYR A 268 -0.18 17.57 -2.49
N TYR A 269 -1.21 17.72 -3.34
CA TYR A 269 -2.40 18.54 -3.06
C TYR A 269 -3.58 17.71 -2.50
N GLY A 270 -3.29 16.55 -1.92
CA GLY A 270 -4.27 15.57 -1.48
C GLY A 270 -5.14 16.07 -0.33
N PRO A 271 -4.56 16.32 0.87
CA PRO A 271 -5.32 16.55 2.09
C PRO A 271 -6.43 17.60 1.96
N ASP A 272 -6.11 18.74 1.35
CA ASP A 272 -7.04 19.88 1.28
C ASP A 272 -7.88 19.90 -0.01
N MET A 273 -7.53 19.11 -1.03
CA MET A 273 -8.19 19.19 -2.33
C MET A 273 -8.54 17.84 -2.95
N TYR A 274 -7.53 17.10 -3.41
CA TYR A 274 -7.81 15.90 -4.21
C TYR A 274 -8.38 14.74 -3.39
N TYR A 275 -8.02 14.56 -2.12
CA TYR A 275 -8.60 13.50 -1.29
C TYR A 275 -10.11 13.72 -1.07
N PRO A 276 -10.57 14.93 -0.67
CA PRO A 276 -12.00 15.24 -0.69
C PRO A 276 -12.67 14.97 -2.03
N LEU A 277 -12.07 15.39 -3.14
CA LEU A 277 -12.64 15.17 -4.47
C LEU A 277 -12.73 13.69 -4.86
N MET A 278 -11.78 12.85 -4.42
CA MET A 278 -11.76 11.42 -4.72
C MET A 278 -12.72 10.60 -3.87
N SER A 279 -12.97 10.99 -2.62
CA SER A 279 -13.71 10.14 -1.67
C SER A 279 -14.93 10.80 -1.02
N GLN A 280 -15.02 12.13 -0.99
CA GLN A 280 -16.10 12.86 -0.33
C GLN A 280 -16.31 12.43 1.13
N GLY A 281 -15.23 12.12 1.84
CA GLY A 281 -15.22 11.60 3.20
C GLY A 281 -15.57 10.12 3.35
N GLY A 282 -15.69 9.41 2.24
CA GLY A 282 -15.93 7.97 2.25
C GLY A 282 -14.81 7.16 2.92
N PRO A 283 -15.04 5.87 3.17
CA PRO A 283 -14.05 5.00 3.78
C PRO A 283 -12.74 4.93 2.98
N GLY A 284 -11.62 5.05 3.70
CA GLY A 284 -10.28 5.03 3.09
C GLY A 284 -9.92 6.32 2.34
N GLU A 285 -10.53 7.47 2.68
CA GLU A 285 -10.15 8.76 2.08
C GLU A 285 -8.65 9.04 2.24
N GLY A 286 -7.94 9.16 1.12
CA GLY A 286 -6.49 9.26 1.06
C GLY A 286 -5.97 9.05 -0.36
N ASP A 287 -4.80 8.43 -0.49
CA ASP A 287 -4.07 8.24 -1.75
C ASP A 287 -4.69 7.21 -2.69
N LYS A 288 -5.60 6.38 -2.19
CA LYS A 288 -5.95 5.10 -2.79
C LYS A 288 -6.38 5.17 -4.27
N ASP A 289 -7.26 6.12 -4.60
CA ASP A 289 -7.82 6.25 -5.96
C ASP A 289 -6.96 7.12 -6.89
N SER A 290 -5.84 7.66 -6.39
CA SER A 290 -4.97 8.57 -7.16
C SER A 290 -4.26 7.86 -8.32
N PHE A 291 -3.86 6.60 -8.15
CA PHE A 291 -3.10 5.84 -9.16
C PHE A 291 -3.94 5.51 -10.40
N ILE A 292 -5.16 5.03 -10.22
CA ILE A 292 -6.07 4.74 -11.33
C ILE A 292 -6.53 6.03 -12.01
N LEU A 293 -6.83 7.09 -11.26
CA LEU A 293 -7.15 8.39 -11.83
C LEU A 293 -5.99 8.88 -12.71
N ALA A 294 -4.76 8.80 -12.21
CA ALA A 294 -3.57 9.19 -12.94
C ALA A 294 -3.34 8.35 -14.20
N ALA A 295 -3.56 7.04 -14.14
CA ALA A 295 -3.46 6.16 -15.30
C ALA A 295 -4.48 6.54 -16.38
N ARG A 296 -5.74 6.80 -15.99
CA ARG A 296 -6.79 7.27 -16.92
C ARG A 296 -6.44 8.60 -17.58
N VAL A 297 -5.98 9.58 -16.81
CA VAL A 297 -5.57 10.90 -17.34
C VAL A 297 -4.35 10.77 -18.26
N ALA A 298 -3.37 9.92 -17.92
CA ALA A 298 -2.20 9.64 -18.74
C ALA A 298 -2.51 8.76 -19.96
N GLN A 299 -3.73 8.21 -20.07
CA GLN A 299 -4.10 7.18 -21.05
C GLN A 299 -3.17 5.95 -21.01
N ALA A 300 -2.66 5.63 -19.82
CA ALA A 300 -1.81 4.49 -19.58
C ALA A 300 -2.65 3.24 -19.27
N PRO A 301 -2.26 2.06 -19.80
CA PRO A 301 -2.95 0.81 -19.48
C PRO A 301 -2.80 0.48 -17.99
N PHE A 302 -3.81 -0.15 -17.41
CA PHE A 302 -3.73 -0.66 -16.05
C PHE A 302 -4.65 -1.89 -15.91
N HIS A 303 -4.36 -2.74 -14.93
CA HIS A 303 -5.22 -3.85 -14.54
C HIS A 303 -5.58 -3.72 -13.07
N GLN A 304 -6.86 -3.48 -12.77
CA GLN A 304 -7.35 -3.72 -11.41
C GLN A 304 -7.77 -5.18 -11.32
N VAL A 305 -7.23 -5.91 -10.35
CA VAL A 305 -7.58 -7.32 -10.11
C VAL A 305 -9.10 -7.45 -9.98
N LYS A 306 -9.69 -8.33 -10.78
CA LYS A 306 -11.14 -8.49 -10.91
C LYS A 306 -11.72 -9.33 -9.79
N LYS A 307 -10.92 -10.24 -9.22
CA LYS A 307 -11.31 -10.92 -8.00
C LYS A 307 -11.44 -9.91 -6.85
N CYS A 308 -12.64 -9.79 -6.30
CA CYS A 308 -12.90 -8.93 -5.15
C CYS A 308 -12.05 -9.33 -3.94
N VAL A 309 -11.67 -8.31 -3.15
CA VAL A 309 -11.08 -8.48 -1.83
C VAL A 309 -12.00 -9.30 -0.93
N ASP A 310 -11.41 -10.19 -0.13
CA ASP A 310 -12.13 -10.92 0.91
C ASP A 310 -11.73 -10.43 2.30
N THR A 311 -12.60 -10.63 3.28
CA THR A 311 -12.26 -10.44 4.68
C THR A 311 -11.85 -11.80 5.27
N ILE A 312 -10.73 -11.84 5.97
CA ILE A 312 -10.36 -12.96 6.88
C ILE A 312 -10.48 -12.48 8.32
N GLY A 313 -10.87 -13.37 9.22
CA GLY A 313 -11.35 -12.99 10.54
C GLY A 313 -11.77 -14.19 11.36
N TYR A 314 -12.48 -13.94 12.45
CA TYR A 314 -12.90 -14.96 13.40
C TYR A 314 -14.37 -14.78 13.80
N TYR A 315 -14.95 -15.83 14.35
CA TYR A 315 -16.30 -15.78 14.94
C TYR A 315 -16.19 -15.72 16.46
N GLU A 316 -16.88 -14.76 17.05
CA GLU A 316 -17.04 -14.64 18.50
C GLU A 316 -18.53 -14.58 18.81
N HIS A 317 -19.04 -15.49 19.63
CA HIS A 317 -20.45 -15.52 20.03
C HIS A 317 -21.48 -15.48 18.87
N GLY A 318 -21.12 -16.04 17.70
CA GLY A 318 -21.96 -16.05 16.50
C GLY A 318 -21.87 -14.77 15.64
N ALA A 319 -21.12 -13.76 16.07
CA ALA A 319 -20.79 -12.58 15.27
C ALA A 319 -19.46 -12.77 14.55
N TYR A 320 -19.37 -12.32 13.29
CA TYR A 320 -18.11 -12.34 12.53
C TYR A 320 -17.33 -11.04 12.76
N HIS A 321 -16.06 -11.18 13.09
CA HIS A 321 -15.10 -10.10 13.28
C HIS A 321 -14.04 -10.18 12.20
N GLY A 322 -14.05 -9.23 11.26
CA GLY A 322 -13.02 -9.12 10.23
C GLY A 322 -11.70 -8.62 10.82
N GLY A 323 -10.61 -9.35 10.57
CA GLY A 323 -9.27 -9.02 11.06
C GLY A 323 -8.29 -8.54 9.99
N ALA A 324 -8.50 -8.91 8.72
CA ALA A 324 -7.64 -8.48 7.62
C ALA A 324 -8.33 -8.57 6.25
N MET A 325 -7.73 -7.88 5.28
CA MET A 325 -8.07 -7.99 3.86
C MET A 325 -7.22 -9.08 3.23
N LEU A 326 -7.87 -9.99 2.50
CA LEU A 326 -7.23 -11.02 1.68
C LEU A 326 -7.35 -10.61 0.21
N GLN A 327 -6.21 -10.50 -0.44
CA GLN A 327 -6.09 -10.11 -1.83
C GLN A 327 -5.39 -11.21 -2.64
N TYR A 328 -5.68 -11.24 -3.94
CA TYR A 328 -5.50 -12.43 -4.77
C TYR A 328 -4.43 -12.26 -5.84
N ASP A 329 -3.87 -13.39 -6.28
CA ASP A 329 -2.79 -13.43 -7.27
C ASP A 329 -3.28 -12.86 -8.61
N PRO A 330 -2.67 -11.77 -9.10
CA PRO A 330 -3.11 -11.12 -10.32
C PRO A 330 -2.86 -11.99 -11.56
N THR A 331 -1.91 -12.93 -11.49
CA THR A 331 -1.56 -13.81 -12.61
C THR A 331 -2.56 -14.94 -12.84
N GLN A 332 -3.43 -15.17 -11.85
CA GLN A 332 -4.50 -16.16 -11.90
C GLN A 332 -5.89 -15.50 -12.06
N ASP A 333 -5.91 -14.19 -12.28
CA ASP A 333 -7.15 -13.43 -12.34
C ASP A 333 -8.00 -13.81 -13.57
N SER A 334 -9.32 -13.90 -13.38
CA SER A 334 -10.22 -14.40 -14.43
C SER A 334 -10.62 -13.31 -15.44
N THR A 335 -11.32 -13.69 -16.52
CA THR A 335 -11.85 -12.71 -17.48
C THR A 335 -13.03 -11.89 -16.93
N SER A 336 -13.72 -12.34 -15.87
CA SER A 336 -14.92 -11.69 -15.30
C SER A 336 -14.73 -11.21 -13.86
N ALA A 337 -15.35 -10.09 -13.49
CA ALA A 337 -15.42 -9.64 -12.10
C ALA A 337 -16.22 -10.65 -11.25
N ALA A 338 -15.57 -11.27 -10.26
CA ALA A 338 -16.17 -12.30 -9.42
C ALA A 338 -16.37 -11.77 -8.00
N ALA A 339 -17.64 -11.59 -7.61
CA ALA A 339 -18.04 -11.03 -6.32
C ALA A 339 -17.81 -11.96 -5.12
N SER A 340 -17.57 -13.27 -5.32
CA SER A 340 -17.35 -14.22 -4.23
C SER A 340 -16.44 -15.39 -4.63
N VAL A 341 -15.61 -15.85 -3.69
CA VAL A 341 -14.89 -17.15 -3.79
C VAL A 341 -15.86 -18.33 -3.80
N THR A 342 -17.01 -18.20 -3.12
CA THR A 342 -17.97 -19.31 -2.98
C THR A 342 -18.65 -19.71 -4.29
N THR A 343 -18.54 -18.87 -5.33
CA THR A 343 -19.10 -19.12 -6.66
C THR A 343 -18.06 -19.52 -7.70
N MET A 344 -16.77 -19.58 -7.33
CA MET A 344 -15.71 -20.01 -8.23
C MET A 344 -15.30 -21.45 -7.93
N ASP A 345 -15.28 -22.29 -8.95
CA ASP A 345 -14.82 -23.68 -8.83
C ASP A 345 -13.34 -23.76 -8.43
N ASN A 346 -12.52 -22.82 -8.94
CA ASN A 346 -11.10 -22.68 -8.61
C ASN A 346 -10.79 -21.19 -8.38
N PRO A 347 -10.80 -20.69 -7.13
CA PRO A 347 -10.42 -19.31 -6.85
C PRO A 347 -8.92 -19.10 -7.11
N PRO A 348 -8.49 -17.87 -7.49
CA PRO A 348 -7.09 -17.51 -7.50
C PRO A 348 -6.44 -17.74 -6.13
N ASP A 349 -5.13 -17.98 -6.15
CA ASP A 349 -4.33 -18.08 -4.94
C ASP A 349 -4.33 -16.78 -4.13
N ALA A 350 -4.21 -16.92 -2.81
CA ALA A 350 -3.89 -15.80 -1.93
C ALA A 350 -2.55 -15.17 -2.31
N PHE A 351 -2.52 -13.85 -2.52
CA PHE A 351 -1.31 -13.09 -2.83
C PHE A 351 -0.79 -12.34 -1.61
N SER A 352 -1.66 -11.62 -0.91
CA SER A 352 -1.28 -10.81 0.24
C SER A 352 -2.41 -10.68 1.25
N VAL A 353 -2.00 -10.36 2.48
CA VAL A 353 -2.86 -10.07 3.61
C VAL A 353 -2.52 -8.68 4.11
N HIS A 354 -3.52 -7.80 4.19
CA HIS A 354 -3.37 -6.44 4.71
C HIS A 354 -4.15 -6.30 6.03
N HIS A 355 -3.43 -6.07 7.12
CA HIS A 355 -3.97 -5.99 8.48
C HIS A 355 -4.41 -4.58 8.85
N ASN A 356 -5.63 -4.22 8.47
CA ASN A 356 -6.17 -2.90 8.78
C ASN A 356 -6.62 -2.77 10.25
N ILE A 357 -7.36 -3.76 10.80
CA ILE A 357 -7.87 -3.74 12.19
C ILE A 357 -7.94 -5.16 12.76
N PRO A 358 -7.18 -5.49 13.82
CA PRO A 358 -6.06 -4.73 14.38
C PRO A 358 -4.83 -4.77 13.47
N LYS A 359 -4.01 -3.72 13.50
CA LYS A 359 -2.64 -3.79 12.97
C LYS A 359 -1.87 -4.76 13.87
N TYR A 360 -1.13 -5.71 13.29
CA TYR A 360 -0.38 -6.74 14.04
C TYR A 360 0.88 -6.19 14.74
N ASP A 361 0.73 -5.05 15.40
CA ASP A 361 1.68 -4.53 16.37
C ASP A 361 1.54 -5.37 17.64
N PRO A 362 2.55 -6.19 18.00
CA PRO A 362 2.43 -7.13 19.11
C PRO A 362 2.21 -6.46 20.45
N VAL A 363 2.59 -5.19 20.64
CA VAL A 363 2.31 -4.50 21.90
C VAL A 363 0.87 -4.01 21.93
N GLN A 364 0.37 -3.45 20.81
CA GLN A 364 -1.02 -2.95 20.74
C GLN A 364 -2.05 -4.08 20.68
N LEU A 365 -1.72 -5.24 20.10
CA LEU A 365 -2.64 -6.36 19.99
C LEU A 365 -3.13 -6.87 21.35
N PHE A 366 -2.25 -6.92 22.37
CA PHE A 366 -2.65 -7.31 23.72
C PHE A 366 -3.49 -6.22 24.40
N ASP A 367 -3.13 -4.95 24.22
CA ASP A 367 -3.86 -3.82 24.82
C ASP A 367 -5.24 -3.60 24.16
N ALA A 368 -5.39 -4.00 22.89
CA ALA A 368 -6.66 -3.94 22.17
C ALA A 368 -7.69 -4.96 22.68
N GLY A 369 -7.27 -5.99 23.43
CA GLY A 369 -8.16 -7.02 23.98
C GLY A 369 -8.77 -7.96 22.94
N VAL A 370 -8.31 -7.90 21.68
CA VAL A 370 -8.85 -8.68 20.56
C VAL A 370 -8.37 -10.13 20.52
N LEU A 371 -7.28 -10.45 21.24
CA LEU A 371 -6.68 -11.79 21.25
C LEU A 371 -7.38 -12.78 22.18
N VAL A 372 -8.20 -12.27 23.11
CA VAL A 372 -8.84 -13.05 24.17
C VAL A 372 -10.32 -12.74 24.17
N ASP A 373 -11.14 -13.77 24.13
CA ASP A 373 -12.58 -13.61 24.21
C ASP A 373 -12.95 -13.00 25.58
N ALA A 374 -13.61 -11.84 25.54
CA ALA A 374 -13.86 -11.05 26.75
C ALA A 374 -14.83 -11.72 27.74
N LYS A 375 -15.62 -12.71 27.30
CA LYS A 375 -16.58 -13.44 28.15
C LYS A 375 -16.01 -14.73 28.70
N THR A 376 -15.25 -15.46 27.89
CA THR A 376 -14.72 -16.78 28.26
C THR A 376 -13.31 -16.70 28.84
N GLY A 377 -12.56 -15.64 28.52
CA GLY A 377 -11.14 -15.51 28.86
C GLY A 377 -10.24 -16.42 28.04
N ILE A 378 -10.75 -17.05 26.97
CA ILE A 378 -10.01 -18.00 26.15
C ILE A 378 -9.34 -17.24 24.98
N PRO A 379 -8.03 -17.40 24.78
CA PRO A 379 -7.35 -16.83 23.62
C PRO A 379 -7.76 -17.54 22.33
N HIS A 380 -7.85 -16.78 21.24
CA HIS A 380 -8.33 -17.29 19.96
C HIS A 380 -7.57 -16.67 18.79
N ARG A 381 -7.69 -17.32 17.62
CA ARG A 381 -7.12 -16.90 16.34
C ARG A 381 -7.82 -15.67 15.76
N LEU A 382 -7.09 -14.84 15.03
CA LEU A 382 -7.56 -13.57 14.47
C LEU A 382 -7.86 -13.61 12.95
N ILE A 383 -7.28 -14.52 12.18
CA ILE A 383 -7.46 -14.55 10.71
C ILE A 383 -8.12 -15.83 10.18
N GLY A 384 -8.61 -16.68 11.08
CA GLY A 384 -9.46 -17.82 10.77
C GLY A 384 -9.04 -19.08 11.52
N THR A 385 -9.82 -20.13 11.36
CA THR A 385 -9.46 -21.47 11.85
C THR A 385 -8.22 -22.01 11.13
N LYS A 386 -7.59 -23.04 11.71
CA LYS A 386 -6.48 -23.74 11.07
C LYS A 386 -6.91 -24.31 9.71
N GLU A 387 -8.08 -24.93 9.65
CA GLU A 387 -8.62 -25.52 8.43
C GLU A 387 -8.87 -24.47 7.34
N GLU A 388 -9.38 -23.29 7.72
CA GLU A 388 -9.60 -22.18 6.78
C GLU A 388 -8.28 -21.61 6.24
N THR A 389 -7.28 -21.43 7.11
CA THR A 389 -5.97 -20.93 6.68
C THR A 389 -5.23 -21.95 5.81
N GLU A 390 -5.21 -23.23 6.19
CA GLU A 390 -4.63 -24.30 5.37
C GLU A 390 -5.33 -24.41 4.01
N LYS A 391 -6.65 -24.27 3.97
CA LYS A 391 -7.41 -24.27 2.72
C LYS A 391 -7.08 -23.08 1.81
N ARG A 392 -6.94 -21.87 2.36
CA ARG A 392 -6.72 -20.64 1.59
C ARG A 392 -5.26 -20.43 1.17
N PHE A 393 -4.32 -20.84 2.02
CA PHE A 393 -2.90 -20.54 1.86
C PHE A 393 -2.04 -21.78 1.61
N GLY A 394 -2.60 -22.99 1.75
CA GLY A 394 -1.85 -24.26 1.72
C GLY A 394 -1.01 -24.52 2.97
N ARG A 395 -1.10 -23.63 3.97
CA ARG A 395 -0.32 -23.64 5.21
C ARG A 395 -1.04 -22.84 6.30
N ASP A 396 -0.68 -23.10 7.55
CA ASP A 396 -1.19 -22.37 8.71
C ASP A 396 -0.48 -21.02 8.84
N ILE A 397 -0.84 -20.07 7.96
CA ILE A 397 -0.14 -18.79 7.82
C ILE A 397 -0.22 -17.91 9.08
N GLU A 398 -1.28 -18.07 9.88
CA GLU A 398 -1.41 -17.35 11.15
C GLU A 398 -0.41 -17.87 12.17
N LYS A 399 -0.24 -19.19 12.27
CA LYS A 399 0.79 -19.78 13.13
C LYS A 399 2.17 -19.28 12.74
N GLU A 400 2.47 -19.25 11.45
CA GLU A 400 3.75 -18.74 10.94
C GLU A 400 3.97 -17.26 11.29
N LEU A 401 2.92 -16.43 11.17
CA LEU A 401 2.96 -15.03 11.57
C LEU A 401 3.29 -14.88 13.06
N TRP A 402 2.67 -15.69 13.93
CA TRP A 402 2.94 -15.67 15.36
C TRP A 402 4.32 -16.23 15.74
N GLU A 403 4.91 -17.10 14.93
CA GLU A 403 6.32 -17.49 15.06
C GLU A 403 7.25 -16.31 14.76
N GLU A 404 6.96 -15.51 13.73
CA GLU A 404 7.75 -14.31 13.44
C GLU A 404 7.54 -13.21 14.48
N ILE A 405 6.33 -13.04 14.98
CA ILE A 405 6.04 -12.11 16.09
C ILE A 405 6.82 -12.51 17.35
N ASP A 406 6.84 -13.79 17.72
CA ASP A 406 7.64 -14.33 18.84
C ASP A 406 9.12 -14.03 18.64
N TYR A 407 9.68 -14.36 17.48
CA TYR A 407 11.09 -14.09 17.19
C TYR A 407 11.43 -12.59 17.24
N VAL A 408 10.62 -11.75 16.61
CA VAL A 408 10.82 -10.30 16.61
C VAL A 408 10.75 -9.73 18.03
N SER A 409 9.76 -10.17 18.81
CA SER A 409 9.53 -9.67 20.17
C SER A 409 10.61 -10.12 21.16
N CYS A 410 11.04 -11.37 21.06
CA CYS A 410 11.91 -12.00 22.05
C CYS A 410 13.39 -11.92 21.70
N GLU A 411 13.75 -11.99 20.41
CA GLU A 411 15.15 -12.06 19.96
C GLU A 411 15.63 -10.74 19.34
N LEU A 412 14.73 -9.97 18.71
CA LEU A 412 15.07 -8.74 18.00
C LEU A 412 14.58 -7.45 18.69
N GLY A 413 13.74 -7.51 19.73
CA GLY A 413 13.09 -6.32 20.29
C GLY A 413 14.06 -5.20 20.71
N ASN A 414 15.23 -5.55 21.27
CA ASN A 414 16.27 -4.58 21.65
C ASN A 414 17.06 -4.00 20.47
N GLN A 415 16.94 -4.60 19.29
CA GLN A 415 17.61 -4.20 18.06
C GLN A 415 16.75 -3.27 17.19
N ILE A 416 15.45 -3.14 17.50
CA ILE A 416 14.48 -2.41 16.68
C ILE A 416 14.10 -1.08 17.33
N VAL A 417 14.41 0.03 16.64
CA VAL A 417 13.89 1.37 16.99
C VAL A 417 12.36 1.40 16.87
N GLY A 418 11.72 2.07 17.83
CA GLY A 418 10.26 2.13 17.94
C GLY A 418 9.65 1.07 18.86
N TRP A 419 10.41 0.04 19.26
CA TRP A 419 9.93 -1.02 20.16
C TRP A 419 9.48 -0.47 21.53
N LYS A 420 10.27 0.42 22.13
CA LYS A 420 10.00 1.03 23.45
C LYS A 420 9.04 2.22 23.43
N THR A 421 8.64 2.69 22.24
CA THR A 421 7.73 3.85 22.10
C THR A 421 6.26 3.48 22.18
N ILE A 422 5.95 2.20 22.37
CA ILE A 422 4.58 1.72 22.47
C ILE A 422 4.19 1.76 23.96
N PRO A 423 3.23 2.61 24.37
CA PRO A 423 2.87 2.75 25.77
C PRO A 423 2.17 1.48 26.24
N THR A 424 2.77 0.77 27.19
CA THR A 424 2.11 -0.34 27.88
C THR A 424 1.43 0.20 29.13
N THR A 425 0.14 -0.10 29.32
CA THR A 425 -0.57 0.31 30.55
C THR A 425 -0.06 -0.41 31.80
N GLN A 426 0.52 -1.61 31.66
CA GLN A 426 1.18 -2.38 32.71
C GLN A 426 2.18 -3.36 32.06
N ASP A 427 3.50 -3.12 32.20
CA ASP A 427 4.52 -4.06 31.72
C ASP A 427 5.38 -4.61 32.87
N GLU A 428 4.73 -5.33 33.79
CA GLU A 428 5.44 -6.12 34.80
C GLU A 428 5.90 -7.49 34.26
N LYS A 429 5.43 -7.92 33.07
CA LYS A 429 5.74 -9.25 32.48
C LYS A 429 6.50 -9.24 31.14
N GLY A 430 6.62 -8.11 30.44
CA GLY A 430 7.32 -8.01 29.15
C GLY A 430 6.50 -8.57 27.97
N THR A 431 6.50 -7.86 26.84
CA THR A 431 5.82 -8.26 25.59
C THR A 431 6.18 -9.67 25.12
N CYS A 432 7.44 -10.09 25.27
CA CYS A 432 7.89 -11.44 24.88
C CYS A 432 7.12 -12.56 25.63
N ASP A 433 6.90 -12.43 26.94
CA ASP A 433 6.21 -13.46 27.71
C ASP A 433 4.72 -13.54 27.32
N LYS A 434 4.09 -12.40 27.03
CA LYS A 434 2.70 -12.35 26.52
C LYS A 434 2.57 -13.06 25.17
N VAL A 435 3.51 -12.80 24.25
CA VAL A 435 3.54 -13.45 22.93
C VAL A 435 3.75 -14.96 23.06
N ARG A 436 4.72 -15.40 23.87
CA ARG A 436 4.99 -16.83 24.09
C ARG A 436 3.82 -17.55 24.73
N TRP A 437 3.15 -16.91 25.71
CA TRP A 437 1.92 -17.43 26.30
C TRP A 437 0.83 -17.60 25.22
N TYR A 438 0.51 -16.55 24.48
CA TYR A 438 -0.54 -16.60 23.47
C TYR A 438 -0.25 -17.66 22.40
N ARG A 439 0.99 -17.72 21.91
CA ARG A 439 1.42 -18.71 20.92
C ARG A 439 1.21 -20.13 21.43
N LYS A 440 1.54 -20.39 22.69
CA LYS A 440 1.37 -21.69 23.33
C LYS A 440 -0.11 -22.06 23.45
N GLU A 441 -0.97 -21.13 23.87
CA GLU A 441 -2.39 -21.44 24.10
C GLU A 441 -3.19 -21.61 22.80
N VAL A 442 -2.76 -20.98 21.69
CA VAL A 442 -3.54 -20.95 20.44
C VAL A 442 -2.99 -21.86 19.33
N PHE A 443 -1.68 -22.14 19.30
CA PHE A 443 -1.04 -22.81 18.16
C PHE A 443 -0.19 -24.05 18.50
N VAL A 444 -0.07 -24.39 19.78
CA VAL A 444 0.66 -25.57 20.30
C VAL A 444 -0.31 -26.50 20.99
#